data_AF-A0A931X1N6-F1
#
_entry.id   AF-A0A931X1N6-F1
#
_cell.length_a   1.000
_cell.length_b   1.000
_cell.length_c   1.000
_cell.angle_alpha   90.00
_cell.angle_beta   90.00
_cell.angle_gamma   90.00
#
_symmetry.space_group_name_H-M   'P 1'
#
loop_
_entity.id
_entity.type
_entity.pdbx_description
1 polymer ?
#
loop_
_entity_poly.entity_id
_entity_poly.type
_entity_poly.pdbx_seq_one_letter_code
_entity_poly.pdbx_strand_id
1 'polypeptide(L)' 'MTETTSGKPLLRGWFHPIAAVASLVLTVILLFRTVHDLPRFVSLLIFGVSMVLLFVVSSVYHIG' A
#
# COMPACT_ATOMS: atom_id res chain seq x y z
N MET A 1 15.93 16.11 -33.36
CA MET A 1 16.05 15.11 -32.28
C MET A 1 15.61 15.81 -31.00
N THR A 2 14.30 15.74 -30.69
CA THR A 2 13.73 16.44 -29.53
C THR A 2 14.08 15.67 -28.26
N GLU A 3 14.90 16.28 -27.41
CA GLU A 3 15.25 15.78 -26.09
C GLU A 3 13.99 15.77 -25.21
N THR A 4 13.32 14.62 -25.11
CA THR A 4 12.27 14.45 -24.11
C THR A 4 12.98 14.44 -22.77
N THR A 5 12.81 15.50 -21.98
CA THR A 5 13.26 15.53 -20.60
C THR A 5 12.74 14.26 -19.92
N SER A 6 13.62 13.30 -19.69
CA SER A 6 13.28 12.01 -19.10
C SER A 6 13.05 12.23 -17.60
N GLY A 7 11.98 12.96 -17.27
CA GLY A 7 11.51 13.09 -15.91
C GLY A 7 11.08 11.71 -15.43
N LYS A 8 11.53 11.31 -14.22
CA LYS A 8 11.09 10.08 -13.55
C LYS A 8 9.56 9.96 -13.72
N PRO A 9 9.03 8.83 -14.22
CA PRO A 9 7.61 8.70 -14.51
C PRO A 9 6.77 8.91 -13.23
N LEU A 10 6.13 10.09 -13.15
CA LEU A 10 5.40 10.56 -11.97
C LEU A 10 4.23 9.63 -11.60
N LEU A 11 3.62 8.98 -12.58
CA LEU A 11 2.46 8.10 -12.37
C LEU A 11 2.76 6.98 -11.37
N ARG A 12 3.99 6.42 -11.38
CA ARG A 12 4.41 5.38 -10.42
C ARG A 12 4.59 5.91 -9.00
N GLY A 13 4.90 7.19 -8.84
CA GLY A 13 5.08 7.82 -7.53
C GLY A 13 3.79 8.01 -6.76
N TRP A 14 2.64 8.16 -7.43
CA TRP A 14 1.36 8.51 -6.79
C TRP A 14 0.43 7.33 -6.48
N PHE A 15 0.51 6.22 -7.22
CA PHE A 15 -0.35 5.06 -6.93
C PHE A 15 -0.01 4.40 -5.59
N HIS A 16 1.27 4.31 -5.26
CA HIS A 16 1.73 3.69 -4.02
C HIS A 16 1.28 4.41 -2.74
N PRO A 17 1.37 5.75 -2.60
CA PRO A 17 0.87 6.42 -1.41
C PRO A 17 -0.66 6.31 -1.27
N ILE A 18 -1.41 6.38 -2.37
CA ILE A 18 -2.87 6.15 -2.34
C ILE A 18 -3.17 4.72 -1.90
N ALA A 19 -2.45 3.72 -2.45
CA ALA A 19 -2.59 2.32 -2.07
C ALA A 19 -2.17 2.05 -0.61
N ALA A 20 -1.18 2.78 -0.09
CA ALA A 20 -0.78 2.70 1.32
C ALA A 20 -1.93 3.14 2.24
N VAL A 21 -2.58 4.27 1.94
CA VAL A 21 -3.74 4.73 2.70
C VAL A 21 -4.92 3.75 2.57
N ALA A 22 -5.22 3.31 1.35
CA ALA A 22 -6.30 2.36 1.10
C ALA A 22 -6.08 1.01 1.82
N SER A 23 -4.87 0.46 1.77
CA SER A 23 -4.51 -0.80 2.44
C SER A 23 -4.63 -0.69 3.95
N LEU A 24 -4.25 0.44 4.56
CA LEU A 24 -4.43 0.66 6.00
C LEU A 24 -5.92 0.65 6.37
N VAL A 25 -6.75 1.44 5.66
CA VAL A 25 -8.19 1.53 5.93
C VAL A 25 -8.87 0.17 5.75
N LEU A 26 -8.59 -0.53 4.65
CA LEU A 26 -9.16 -1.86 4.39
C LEU A 26 -8.70 -2.90 5.41
N THR A 27 -7.44 -2.86 5.85
CA THR A 27 -6.95 -3.73 6.92
C THR A 27 -7.76 -3.54 8.19
N VAL A 28 -7.95 -2.30 8.63
CA VAL A 28 -8.75 -1.98 9.83
C VAL A 28 -10.19 -2.51 9.69
N ILE A 29 -10.84 -2.27 8.54
CA ILE A 29 -12.19 -2.78 8.27
C ILE A 29 -12.23 -4.31 8.36
N LEU A 30 -11.28 -5.01 7.75
CA LEU A 30 -11.21 -6.47 7.74
C LEU A 30 -11.00 -7.03 9.15
N LEU A 31 -10.15 -6.41 9.96
CA LEU A 31 -9.93 -6.81 11.35
C LEU A 31 -11.20 -6.66 12.19
N PHE A 32 -11.92 -5.53 12.07
CA PHE A 32 -13.21 -5.35 12.74
C PHE A 32 -14.23 -6.41 12.32
N ARG A 33 -14.28 -6.76 11.02
CA ARG A 33 -15.21 -7.76 10.49
C ARG A 33 -14.88 -9.19 10.90
N THR A 34 -13.66 -9.45 11.36
CA THR A 34 -13.18 -10.81 11.66
C THR A 34 -12.79 -11.01 13.13
N VAL A 35 -13.11 -10.05 14.01
CA VAL A 35 -12.77 -10.10 15.44
C VAL A 35 -13.26 -11.36 16.18
N HIS A 36 -14.33 -11.98 15.70
CA HIS A 36 -14.89 -13.21 16.27
C HIS A 36 -14.35 -14.51 15.65
N ASP A 37 -13.46 -14.42 14.65
CA ASP A 37 -12.80 -15.55 13.97
C ASP A 37 -11.28 -15.35 14.06
N LEU A 38 -10.68 -15.83 15.15
CA LEU A 38 -9.27 -15.57 15.49
C LEU A 38 -8.28 -16.04 14.39
N PRO A 39 -8.38 -17.25 13.81
CA PRO A 39 -7.51 -17.66 12.72
C PRO A 39 -7.56 -16.72 11.51
N ARG A 40 -8.77 -16.31 11.12
CA ARG A 40 -8.96 -15.38 10.00
C ARG A 40 -8.44 -13.98 10.33
N PHE A 41 -8.70 -13.51 11.55
CA PHE A 41 -8.22 -12.22 12.04
C PHE A 41 -6.70 -12.12 11.93
N VAL A 42 -5.98 -13.11 12.47
CA VAL A 42 -4.50 -13.13 12.44
C VAL A 42 -3.98 -13.20 11.01
N SER A 43 -4.62 -14.02 10.16
CA SER A 43 -4.25 -14.12 8.74
C SER A 43 -4.37 -12.78 8.02
N LEU A 44 -5.49 -12.07 8.23
CA LEU A 44 -5.75 -10.77 7.62
C LEU A 44 -4.90 -9.66 8.22
N LEU A 45 -4.52 -9.75 9.50
CA LEU A 45 -3.57 -8.83 10.13
C LEU A 45 -2.21 -8.92 9.46
N ILE A 46 -1.67 -10.13 9.31
CA ILE A 46 -0.37 -10.36 8.66
C ILE A 46 -0.40 -9.89 7.21
N PHE A 47 -1.44 -10.28 6.46
CA PHE A 47 -1.64 -9.83 5.08
C PHE A 47 -1.71 -8.29 4.98
N GLY A 48 -2.54 -7.66 5.80
CA GLY A 48 -2.76 -6.22 5.79
C GLY A 48 -1.50 -5.42 6.12
N VAL A 49 -0.78 -5.79 7.18
CA VAL A 49 0.49 -5.17 7.55
C VAL A 49 1.53 -5.34 6.43
N SER A 50 1.57 -6.51 5.78
CA SER A 50 2.48 -6.75 4.65
C SER A 50 2.18 -5.83 3.46
N MET A 51 0.90 -5.63 3.14
CA MET A 51 0.47 -4.71 2.07
C MET A 51 0.80 -3.25 2.41
N VAL A 52 0.54 -2.81 3.65
CA VAL A 52 0.91 -1.46 4.09
C VAL A 52 2.41 -1.24 3.93
N LEU A 53 3.23 -2.19 4.41
CA LEU A 53 4.68 -2.08 4.31
C LEU A 53 5.16 -2.02 2.86
N LEU A 54 4.62 -2.88 1.99
CA LEU A 54 4.92 -2.89 0.55
C LEU A 54 4.65 -1.53 -0.09
N PHE A 55 3.45 -0.97 0.13
CA PHE A 55 3.06 0.29 -0.50
C PHE A 55 3.80 1.50 0.09
N VAL A 56 4.07 1.51 1.40
CA VAL A 56 4.85 2.58 2.04
C VAL A 56 6.29 2.56 1.53
N VAL A 57 6.97 1.42 1.57
CA VAL A 57 8.37 1.32 1.09
C VAL A 57 8.46 1.67 -0.38
N SER A 58 7.52 1.18 -1.20
CA SER A 58 7.47 1.52 -2.62
C SER A 58 7.20 3.01 -2.86
N SER A 59 6.33 3.64 -2.06
CA SER A 59 6.07 5.09 -2.11
C SER A 59 7.34 5.87 -1.78
N VAL A 60 8.07 5.48 -0.73
CA VAL A 60 9.35 6.12 -0.37
C VAL A 60 10.37 5.95 -1.49
N TYR A 61 10.48 4.77 -2.10
CA TYR A 61 11.41 4.50 -3.19
C TYR A 61 11.12 5.30 -4.47
N HIS A 62 9.83 5.54 -4.78
CA HIS A 62 9.45 6.23 -6.02
C HIS A 62 9.32 7.75 -5.88
N ILE A 63 9.05 8.27 -4.68
CA ILE A 63 8.96 9.71 -4.40
C ILE A 63 10.30 10.28 -3.95
N GLY A 64 11.13 9.47 -3.25
CA GLY A 64 12.53 9.80 -2.91
C GLY A 64 13.50 9.72 -4.09
#